data_AF-A0A6N8WXU9-F1
#
_entry.id   AF-A0A6N8WXU9-F1
#
_cell.length_a   1.000
_cell.length_b   1.000
_cell.length_c   1.000
_cell.angle_alpha   90.00
_cell.angle_beta   90.00
_cell.angle_gamma   90.00
#
_symmetry.space_group_name_H-M   'P 1'
#
loop_
_entity.id
_entity.type
_entity.pdbx_description
1 polymer ?
#
loop_
_entity_poly.entity_id
_entity_poly.type
_entity_poly.pdbx_seq_one_letter_code
_entity_poly.pdbx_strand_id
1 'polypeptide(L)'
;MKTTTERHFTETAAGTPPREDAAGTDTVARAADQSVEEAVEYVLSDCFFTVGQAIGMRMTVDHEAVVWWRDHFRSKFLSAMRRHGNRWLEDRENVTAVGWLLAERAVRQAAGRDVIDVEAARRAAADVERYCQLHAQRAARGSNCPTEADPRLAGYWCLPYPGREDD
;
A
#
# COMPACT_ATOMS: atom_id res chain seq x y z
N MET A 1 -31.72 9.96 68.07
CA MET A 1 -31.87 11.37 67.61
C MET A 1 -31.05 11.49 66.33
N LYS A 2 -31.74 11.50 65.16
CA LYS A 2 -31.91 12.68 64.25
C LYS A 2 -30.56 13.07 63.62
N THR A 3 -30.31 13.01 62.30
CA THR A 3 -31.18 13.36 61.15
C THR A 3 -30.61 12.83 59.82
N THR A 4 -31.53 12.42 58.95
CA THR A 4 -31.51 12.37 57.48
C THR A 4 -30.78 13.54 56.80
N THR A 5 -30.10 13.26 55.68
CA THR A 5 -30.06 14.18 54.52
C THR A 5 -29.95 13.34 53.25
N GLU A 6 -31.12 13.05 52.68
CA GLU A 6 -31.31 12.73 51.27
C GLU A 6 -30.83 13.92 50.43
N ARG A 7 -30.07 13.66 49.37
CA ARG A 7 -30.04 14.57 48.22
C ARG A 7 -30.80 13.91 47.09
N HIS A 8 -32.06 14.34 46.98
CA HIS A 8 -32.86 14.33 45.77
C HIS A 8 -32.01 14.70 44.54
N PHE A 9 -31.94 13.80 43.56
CA PHE A 9 -31.58 14.16 42.19
C PHE A 9 -32.87 14.10 41.38
N THR A 10 -33.54 15.24 41.24
CA THR A 10 -34.73 15.41 40.41
C THR A 10 -34.34 15.61 38.96
N GLU A 11 -34.84 14.71 38.12
CA GLU A 11 -35.67 15.00 36.95
C GLU A 11 -35.10 15.82 35.77
N THR A 12 -34.86 15.09 34.67
CA THR A 12 -35.32 15.34 33.29
C THR A 12 -35.13 16.72 32.66
N ALA A 13 -34.21 16.78 31.68
CA ALA A 13 -34.41 17.56 30.48
C ALA A 13 -34.09 16.69 29.26
N ALA A 14 -35.09 16.56 28.38
CA ALA A 14 -35.00 15.92 27.09
C ALA A 14 -33.95 16.64 26.22
N GLY A 15 -32.80 16.00 26.05
CA GLY A 15 -31.81 16.35 25.03
C GLY A 15 -31.96 15.38 23.87
N THR A 16 -32.53 15.85 22.77
CA THR A 16 -32.52 15.18 21.47
C THR A 16 -31.11 14.61 21.19
N PRO A 17 -30.96 13.32 20.80
CA PRO A 17 -29.66 12.85 20.35
C PRO A 17 -29.25 13.68 19.12
N PRO A 18 -27.99 14.13 19.02
CA PRO A 18 -27.53 14.79 17.80
C PRO A 18 -27.72 13.80 16.65
N ARG A 19 -28.43 14.25 15.62
CA ARG A 19 -28.56 13.58 14.32
C ARG A 19 -27.16 13.16 13.85
N GLU A 20 -26.91 11.86 13.80
CA GLU A 20 -25.85 11.26 12.99
C GLU A 20 -26.23 11.40 11.52
N ASP A 21 -26.13 12.60 10.97
CA ASP A 21 -26.22 12.82 9.54
C ASP A 21 -25.06 13.74 9.13
N ALA A 22 -24.27 13.27 8.16
CA ALA A 22 -23.27 14.01 7.37
C ALA A 22 -21.77 13.93 7.75
N ALA A 23 -21.30 12.93 8.50
CA ALA A 23 -19.85 12.62 8.58
C ALA A 23 -19.38 11.53 7.59
N GLY A 24 -20.29 10.95 6.79
CA GLY A 24 -20.00 9.81 5.91
C GLY A 24 -19.66 10.18 4.46
N THR A 25 -19.99 11.39 4.01
CA THR A 25 -19.87 11.80 2.60
C THR A 25 -18.66 12.69 2.32
N ASP A 26 -18.14 13.39 3.33
CA ASP A 26 -17.08 14.39 3.14
C ASP A 26 -15.66 13.76 3.06
N THR A 27 -15.48 12.57 3.63
CA THR A 27 -14.24 11.78 3.53
C THR A 27 -14.08 11.19 2.13
N VAL A 28 -15.18 10.83 1.47
CA VAL A 28 -15.18 10.30 0.10
C VAL A 28 -14.99 11.43 -0.92
N ALA A 29 -15.49 12.64 -0.62
CA ALA A 29 -15.37 13.80 -1.49
C ALA A 29 -13.98 14.46 -1.49
N ARG A 30 -13.25 14.47 -0.36
CA ARG A 30 -11.87 14.98 -0.28
C ARG A 30 -10.83 14.14 -1.02
N ALA A 31 -11.15 12.87 -1.32
CA ALA A 31 -10.27 12.00 -2.12
C ALA A 31 -10.23 12.39 -3.61
N ALA A 32 -11.12 13.28 -4.06
CA ALA A 32 -11.30 13.60 -5.48
C ALA A 32 -10.37 14.69 -6.04
N ASP A 33 -9.60 15.40 -5.19
CA ASP A 33 -8.71 16.50 -5.61
C ASP A 33 -7.28 16.33 -5.07
N GLN A 34 -6.84 15.08 -4.90
CA GLN A 34 -5.45 14.78 -4.57
C GLN A 34 -4.67 14.66 -5.88
N SER A 35 -3.51 15.33 -5.98
CA SER A 35 -2.64 15.16 -7.14
C SER A 35 -2.20 13.69 -7.26
N VAL A 36 -1.95 13.21 -8.48
CA VAL A 36 -1.47 11.83 -8.71
C VAL A 36 -0.20 11.58 -7.90
N GLU A 37 0.66 12.58 -7.80
CA GLU A 37 1.88 12.54 -7.01
C GLU A 37 1.62 12.34 -5.51
N GLU A 38 0.66 13.05 -4.91
CA GLU A 38 0.28 12.86 -3.50
C GLU A 38 -0.37 11.50 -3.24
N ALA A 39 -1.21 11.04 -4.16
CA ALA A 39 -1.82 9.72 -4.06
C ALA A 39 -0.75 8.62 -4.09
N VAL A 40 0.28 8.74 -4.95
CA VAL A 40 1.43 7.82 -4.96
C VAL A 40 2.17 7.83 -3.62
N GLU A 41 2.39 8.99 -3.01
CA GLU A 41 3.08 9.04 -1.71
C GLU A 41 2.30 8.32 -0.61
N TYR A 42 0.97 8.44 -0.62
CA TYR A 42 0.11 7.71 0.29
C TYR A 42 0.22 6.20 0.07
N VAL A 43 0.16 5.75 -1.18
CA VAL A 43 0.31 4.35 -1.55
C VAL A 43 1.65 3.80 -1.08
N LEU A 44 2.76 4.49 -1.39
CA LEU A 44 4.10 4.07 -0.97
C LEU A 44 4.20 3.97 0.55
N SER A 45 3.59 4.90 1.28
CA SER A 45 3.60 4.89 2.75
C SER A 45 2.88 3.64 3.30
N ASP A 46 1.69 3.29 2.79
CA ASP A 46 0.95 2.09 3.20
C ASP A 46 1.74 0.80 2.86
N CYS A 47 2.37 0.77 1.68
CA CYS A 47 3.21 -0.35 1.25
C CYS A 47 4.45 -0.53 2.14
N PHE A 48 5.20 0.55 2.39
CA PHE A 48 6.40 0.47 3.20
C PHE A 48 6.11 0.27 4.67
N PHE A 49 4.95 0.70 5.16
CA PHE A 49 4.47 0.30 6.47
C PHE A 49 4.33 -1.22 6.55
N THR A 50 3.69 -1.84 5.56
CA THR A 50 3.56 -3.31 5.46
C THR A 50 4.92 -4.01 5.40
N VAL A 51 5.83 -3.53 4.55
CA VAL A 51 7.21 -4.06 4.45
C VAL A 51 7.94 -3.95 5.79
N GLY A 52 7.82 -2.80 6.47
CA GLY A 52 8.42 -2.57 7.77
C GLY A 52 7.87 -3.51 8.85
N GLN A 53 6.56 -3.73 8.90
CA GLN A 53 5.94 -4.70 9.83
C GLN A 53 6.46 -6.13 9.57
N ALA A 54 6.61 -6.52 8.31
CA ALA A 54 7.08 -7.83 7.91
C ALA A 54 8.58 -8.07 8.23
N ILE A 55 9.39 -7.00 8.23
CA ILE A 55 10.83 -7.06 8.51
C ILE A 55 11.15 -6.85 10.00
N GLY A 56 10.40 -5.99 10.69
CA GLY A 56 10.79 -5.36 11.96
C GLY A 56 11.08 -6.28 13.15
N MET A 57 10.72 -7.56 13.07
CA MET A 57 11.05 -8.58 14.08
C MET A 57 12.19 -9.53 13.66
N ARG A 58 12.73 -9.37 12.45
CA ARG A 58 13.66 -10.31 11.81
C ARG A 58 15.04 -9.70 11.58
N MET A 59 15.10 -8.44 11.15
CA MET A 59 16.36 -7.73 10.88
C MET A 59 16.13 -6.23 10.71
N THR A 60 17.22 -5.47 10.58
CA THR A 60 17.18 -4.05 10.26
C THR A 60 17.31 -3.83 8.75
N VAL A 61 16.91 -2.63 8.29
CA VAL A 61 17.07 -2.19 6.90
C VAL A 61 17.91 -0.93 6.91
N ASP A 62 18.94 -0.89 6.07
CA ASP A 62 19.74 0.31 5.90
C ASP A 62 18.89 1.45 5.33
N HIS A 63 19.13 2.67 5.81
CA HIS A 63 18.44 3.85 5.31
C HIS A 63 18.56 3.99 3.78
N GLU A 64 19.75 3.73 3.23
CA GLU A 64 19.98 3.78 1.78
C GLU A 64 19.13 2.78 0.99
N ALA A 65 18.89 1.59 1.55
CA ALA A 65 18.01 0.59 0.95
C ALA A 65 16.54 1.07 0.95
N VAL A 66 16.09 1.70 2.04
CA VAL A 66 14.74 2.29 2.13
C VAL A 66 14.56 3.40 1.10
N VAL A 67 15.51 4.34 1.01
CA VAL A 67 15.47 5.43 0.01
C VAL A 67 15.43 4.86 -1.40
N TRP A 68 16.29 3.88 -1.69
CA TRP A 68 16.34 3.26 -3.01
C TRP A 68 14.99 2.60 -3.38
N TRP A 69 14.40 1.80 -2.49
CA TRP A 69 13.08 1.22 -2.75
C TRP A 69 12.02 2.28 -2.97
N ARG A 70 11.99 3.32 -2.14
CA ARG A 70 10.99 4.39 -2.25
C ARG A 70 11.07 5.05 -3.63
N ASP A 71 12.26 5.45 -4.05
CA ASP A 71 12.44 6.16 -5.31
C ASP A 71 12.18 5.23 -6.51
N HIS A 72 12.63 3.98 -6.43
CA HIS A 72 12.42 2.96 -7.46
C HIS A 72 10.94 2.69 -7.69
N PHE A 73 10.19 2.41 -6.62
CA PHE A 73 8.76 2.09 -6.74
C PHE A 73 7.92 3.33 -7.02
N ARG A 74 8.26 4.52 -6.48
CA ARG A 74 7.57 5.78 -6.81
C ARG A 74 7.46 5.99 -8.32
N SER A 75 8.56 5.78 -9.05
CA SER A 75 8.56 5.94 -10.51
C SER A 75 7.58 5.01 -11.22
N LYS A 76 7.44 3.77 -10.72
CA LYS A 76 6.56 2.74 -11.26
C LYS A 76 5.09 3.01 -10.91
N PHE A 77 4.81 3.39 -9.66
CA PHE A 77 3.48 3.78 -9.22
C PHE A 77 2.96 4.98 -10.01
N LEU A 78 3.78 6.02 -10.21
CA LEU A 78 3.43 7.16 -11.06
C LEU A 78 3.12 6.73 -12.50
N SER A 79 3.95 5.88 -13.09
CA SER A 79 3.74 5.38 -14.45
C SER A 79 2.43 4.58 -14.57
N ALA A 80 2.12 3.74 -13.59
CA ALA A 80 0.88 2.96 -13.55
C ALA A 80 -0.35 3.83 -13.33
N MET A 81 -0.33 4.77 -12.37
CA MET A 81 -1.45 5.68 -12.11
C MET A 81 -1.75 6.56 -13.32
N ARG A 82 -0.72 7.05 -14.04
CA ARG A 82 -0.91 7.83 -15.28
C ARG A 82 -1.55 7.02 -16.41
N ARG A 83 -1.32 5.71 -16.47
CA ARG A 83 -1.83 4.83 -17.53
C ARG A 83 -3.21 4.26 -17.23
N HIS A 84 -3.50 3.97 -15.96
CA HIS A 84 -4.68 3.20 -15.56
C HIS A 84 -5.65 3.98 -14.66
N GLY A 85 -5.31 5.21 -14.31
CA GLY A 85 -6.04 5.99 -13.31
C GLY A 85 -5.70 5.54 -11.88
N ASN A 86 -6.32 6.19 -10.90
CA ASN A 86 -6.17 5.82 -9.50
C ASN A 86 -7.08 4.63 -9.17
N ARG A 87 -6.52 3.41 -9.26
CA ARG A 87 -7.18 2.15 -8.86
C ARG A 87 -6.62 1.56 -7.57
N TRP A 88 -5.96 2.40 -6.77
CA TRP A 88 -5.21 1.96 -5.61
C TRP A 88 -6.10 1.21 -4.61
N LEU A 89 -7.29 1.75 -4.31
CA LEU A 89 -8.18 1.18 -3.30
C LEU A 89 -8.67 -0.21 -3.71
N GLU A 90 -8.94 -0.42 -5.00
CA GLU A 90 -9.34 -1.71 -5.56
C GLU A 90 -8.19 -2.72 -5.53
N ASP A 91 -6.94 -2.26 -5.70
CA ASP A 91 -5.74 -3.11 -5.78
C ASP A 91 -4.99 -3.24 -4.44
N ARG A 92 -5.52 -2.65 -3.36
CA ARG A 92 -4.81 -2.53 -2.07
C ARG A 92 -4.37 -3.88 -1.52
N GLU A 93 -5.22 -4.89 -1.59
CA GLU A 93 -4.90 -6.25 -1.10
C GLU A 93 -3.73 -6.86 -1.90
N ASN A 94 -3.76 -6.73 -3.23
CA ASN A 94 -2.73 -7.25 -4.10
C ASN A 94 -1.38 -6.59 -3.83
N VAL A 95 -1.38 -5.26 -3.71
CA VAL A 95 -0.16 -4.52 -3.43
C VAL A 95 0.36 -4.80 -2.01
N THR A 96 -0.52 -4.94 -1.04
CA THR A 96 -0.13 -5.38 0.32
C THR A 96 0.56 -6.73 0.27
N ALA A 97 -0.01 -7.71 -0.44
CA ALA A 97 0.60 -9.03 -0.62
C ALA A 97 1.98 -8.96 -1.31
N VAL A 98 2.14 -8.07 -2.29
CA VAL A 98 3.44 -7.83 -2.93
C VAL A 98 4.45 -7.18 -1.95
N GLY A 99 4.00 -6.28 -1.08
CA GLY A 99 4.81 -5.72 0.01
C GLY A 99 5.33 -6.81 0.96
N TRP A 100 4.48 -7.76 1.36
CA TRP A 100 4.89 -8.94 2.13
C TRP A 100 5.94 -9.79 1.38
N LEU A 101 5.70 -10.05 0.09
CA LEU A 101 6.63 -10.80 -0.74
C LEU A 101 8.00 -10.09 -0.83
N LEU A 102 8.00 -8.76 -1.00
CA LEU A 102 9.22 -7.96 -1.03
C LEU A 102 10.02 -8.12 0.27
N ALA A 103 9.36 -7.98 1.42
CA ALA A 103 9.98 -8.17 2.72
C ALA A 103 10.60 -9.57 2.85
N GLU A 104 9.87 -10.63 2.48
CA GLU A 104 10.43 -11.97 2.53
C GLU A 104 11.63 -12.16 1.59
N ARG A 105 11.59 -11.59 0.38
CA ARG A 105 12.69 -11.66 -0.57
C ARG A 105 13.89 -10.89 -0.02
N ALA A 106 13.69 -9.72 0.57
CA ALA A 106 14.75 -8.92 1.17
C ALA A 106 15.47 -9.69 2.30
N VAL A 107 14.71 -10.31 3.21
CA VAL A 107 15.30 -11.12 4.28
C VAL A 107 16.07 -12.32 3.71
N ARG A 108 15.55 -12.97 2.67
CA ARG A 108 16.27 -14.08 2.00
C ARG A 108 17.55 -13.62 1.31
N GLN A 109 17.53 -12.47 0.63
CA GLN A 109 18.70 -11.93 -0.09
C GLN A 109 19.78 -11.41 0.86
N ALA A 110 19.39 -10.98 2.06
CA ALA A 110 20.31 -10.59 3.12
C ALA A 110 20.76 -11.76 4.02
N ALA A 111 20.44 -13.02 3.65
CA ALA A 111 20.80 -14.19 4.47
C ALA A 111 22.32 -14.23 4.77
N GLY A 112 22.65 -14.37 6.06
CA GLY A 112 24.03 -14.32 6.55
C GLY A 112 24.53 -12.90 6.89
N ARG A 113 23.67 -11.88 6.82
CA ARG A 113 23.91 -10.50 7.27
C ARG A 113 22.85 -10.10 8.29
N ASP A 114 23.21 -9.17 9.17
CA ASP A 114 22.29 -8.64 10.20
C ASP A 114 21.40 -7.50 9.67
N VAL A 115 21.72 -6.95 8.50
CA VAL A 115 21.04 -5.80 7.89
C VAL A 115 20.76 -6.05 6.41
N ILE A 116 19.61 -5.53 5.94
CA ILE A 116 19.28 -5.45 4.53
C ILE A 116 19.93 -4.19 3.96
N ASP A 117 21.02 -4.39 3.22
CA ASP A 117 21.69 -3.32 2.47
C ASP A 117 21.03 -3.06 1.11
N VAL A 118 21.52 -2.03 0.41
CA VAL A 118 20.98 -1.60 -0.89
C VAL A 118 21.06 -2.68 -1.97
N GLU A 119 22.05 -3.57 -1.91
CA GLU A 119 22.24 -4.62 -2.90
C GLU A 119 21.24 -5.77 -2.68
N ALA A 120 21.03 -6.18 -1.43
CA ALA A 120 19.98 -7.12 -1.07
C ALA A 120 18.59 -6.56 -1.43
N ALA A 121 18.36 -5.27 -1.18
CA ALA A 121 17.14 -4.57 -1.53
C ALA A 121 16.86 -4.57 -3.05
N ARG A 122 17.89 -4.30 -3.87
CA ARG A 122 17.81 -4.37 -5.34
C ARG A 122 17.46 -5.76 -5.84
N ARG A 123 18.12 -6.80 -5.33
CA ARG A 123 17.85 -8.20 -5.70
C ARG A 123 16.43 -8.61 -5.32
N ALA A 124 15.98 -8.21 -4.13
CA ALA A 124 14.63 -8.48 -3.68
C ALA A 124 13.57 -7.82 -4.58
N ALA A 125 13.78 -6.55 -4.95
CA ALA A 125 12.90 -5.85 -5.89
C ALA A 125 12.87 -6.56 -7.26
N ALA A 126 14.02 -6.97 -7.79
CA ALA A 126 14.10 -7.71 -9.06
C ALA A 126 13.36 -9.06 -9.01
N ASP A 127 13.46 -9.79 -7.89
CA ASP A 127 12.72 -11.04 -7.69
C ASP A 127 11.20 -10.82 -7.66
N VAL A 128 10.75 -9.77 -6.98
CA VAL A 128 9.33 -9.39 -6.92
C VAL A 128 8.84 -9.01 -8.31
N GLU A 129 9.57 -8.17 -9.04
CA GLU A 129 9.21 -7.77 -10.40
C GLU A 129 9.08 -8.95 -11.34
N ARG A 130 10.02 -9.91 -11.26
CA ARG A 130 9.94 -11.15 -12.05
C ARG A 130 8.72 -11.98 -11.67
N TYR A 131 8.44 -12.13 -10.38
CA TYR A 131 7.25 -12.86 -9.90
C TYR A 131 5.96 -12.23 -10.46
N CYS A 132 5.85 -10.92 -10.29
CA CYS A 132 4.78 -10.08 -10.79
C CYS A 132 4.57 -10.22 -12.31
N GLN A 133 5.65 -10.13 -13.09
CA GLN A 133 5.62 -10.28 -14.54
C GLN A 133 5.16 -11.68 -14.98
N LEU A 134 5.67 -12.73 -14.35
CA LEU A 134 5.26 -14.11 -14.65
C LEU A 134 3.80 -14.38 -14.30
N HIS A 135 3.31 -13.82 -13.20
CA HIS A 135 1.91 -13.96 -12.78
C HIS A 135 0.97 -13.26 -13.75
N ALA A 136 1.31 -12.02 -14.15
CA ALA A 136 0.61 -11.26 -15.18
C ALA A 136 0.52 -12.02 -16.51
N GLN A 137 1.64 -12.58 -16.99
CA GLN A 137 1.67 -13.36 -18.24
C GLN A 137 0.79 -14.62 -18.18
N ARG A 138 0.74 -15.30 -17.03
CA ARG A 138 -0.11 -16.49 -16.85
C ARG A 138 -1.60 -16.13 -16.83
N ALA A 139 -1.96 -15.03 -16.16
CA ALA A 139 -3.33 -14.54 -16.16
C ALA A 139 -3.82 -14.23 -17.58
N ALA A 140 -3.02 -13.52 -18.39
CA ALA A 140 -3.36 -13.24 -19.79
C ALA A 140 -3.54 -14.49 -20.66
N ARG A 141 -2.80 -15.58 -20.39
CA ARG A 141 -2.95 -16.84 -21.15
C ARG A 141 -4.17 -17.66 -20.74
N GLY A 142 -4.62 -17.54 -19.49
CA GLY A 142 -5.81 -18.24 -18.98
C GLY A 142 -7.12 -17.57 -19.38
N SER A 143 -7.09 -16.25 -19.60
CA SER A 143 -8.23 -15.47 -20.05
C SER A 143 -8.28 -15.42 -21.58
N ASN A 144 -9.04 -16.31 -22.23
CA ASN A 144 -9.41 -16.22 -23.66
C ASN A 144 -10.34 -15.01 -23.96
N CYS A 145 -10.06 -13.83 -23.38
CA CYS A 145 -10.83 -12.61 -23.57
C CYS A 145 -10.03 -11.66 -24.47
N PRO A 146 -10.49 -11.32 -25.68
CA PRO A 146 -9.67 -10.59 -26.65
C PRO A 146 -9.46 -9.09 -26.37
N THR A 147 -10.04 -8.50 -25.31
CA THR A 147 -10.05 -7.01 -25.26
C THR A 147 -9.99 -6.28 -23.92
N GLU A 148 -10.12 -6.87 -22.72
CA GLU A 148 -10.17 -6.04 -21.49
C GLU A 148 -9.55 -6.66 -20.22
N ALA A 149 -8.89 -7.81 -20.30
CA ALA A 149 -8.08 -8.31 -19.20
C ALA A 149 -6.63 -7.83 -19.39
N ASP A 150 -6.35 -6.55 -19.08
CA ASP A 150 -4.98 -6.04 -19.13
C ASP A 150 -4.13 -6.81 -18.09
N PRO A 151 -3.12 -7.61 -18.49
CA PRO A 151 -2.26 -8.36 -17.57
C PRO A 151 -1.54 -7.50 -16.53
N ARG A 152 -1.61 -6.16 -16.65
CA ARG A 152 -1.07 -5.16 -15.72
C ARG A 152 -1.81 -5.06 -14.39
N LEU A 153 -2.92 -5.81 -14.21
CA LEU A 153 -3.75 -5.88 -12.99
C LEU A 153 -3.05 -6.48 -11.75
N ALA A 154 -1.81 -6.95 -11.86
CA ALA A 154 -0.95 -7.17 -10.69
C ALA A 154 -0.31 -5.86 -10.15
N GLY A 155 -0.93 -4.71 -10.47
CA GLY A 155 -0.91 -3.46 -9.72
C GLY A 155 0.48 -2.86 -9.49
N TYR A 156 0.86 -1.87 -10.30
CA TYR A 156 1.94 -0.90 -10.02
C TYR A 156 3.40 -1.40 -9.92
N TRP A 157 3.67 -2.60 -9.41
CA TRP A 157 5.04 -3.12 -9.23
C TRP A 157 5.64 -3.70 -10.52
N CYS A 158 4.79 -4.11 -11.45
CA CYS A 158 5.12 -4.93 -12.62
C CYS A 158 5.52 -4.14 -13.87
N LEU A 159 5.42 -2.80 -13.86
CA LEU A 159 5.69 -2.02 -15.07
C LEU A 159 7.20 -1.99 -15.33
N PRO A 160 7.62 -2.23 -16.60
CA PRO A 160 8.99 -1.95 -16.99
C PRO A 160 9.27 -0.46 -16.76
N TYR A 161 10.48 -0.16 -16.29
CA TYR A 161 10.94 1.21 -16.14
C TYR A 161 10.85 1.91 -17.51
N PRO A 162 10.29 3.14 -17.60
CA PRO A 162 10.06 3.80 -18.89
C PRO A 162 11.33 4.22 -19.65
N GLY A 163 12.52 3.95 -19.12
CA GLY A 163 13.81 4.25 -19.75
C GLY A 163 14.60 3.04 -20.26
N ARG A 164 13.98 1.86 -20.38
CA ARG A 164 14.59 0.71 -21.04
C ARG A 164 13.73 0.29 -22.23
N GLU A 165 13.89 1.02 -23.33
CA GLU A 165 13.65 0.45 -24.65
C GLU A 165 14.76 -0.59 -24.84
N ASP A 166 14.41 -1.86 -24.76
CA ASP A 166 15.33 -2.95 -25.07
C ASP A 166 15.65 -2.91 -26.58
N ASP A 167 16.92 -2.67 -26.91
CA ASP A 167 17.56 -3.05 -28.19
C ASP A 167 17.57 -4.58 -28.36
#